data_AF-A0A108U6V2-F1
#
_entry.id   AF-A0A108U6V2-F1
#
_cell.length_a   1.000
_cell.length_b   1.000
_cell.length_c   1.000
_cell.angle_alpha   90.00
_cell.angle_beta   90.00
_cell.angle_gamma   90.00
#
_symmetry.space_group_name_H-M   'P 1'
#
loop_
_entity.id
_entity.type
_entity.pdbx_description
1 polymer ?
#
loop_
_entity_poly.entity_id
_entity_poly.type
_entity_poly.pdbx_seq_one_letter_code
_entity_poly.pdbx_strand_id
1 'polypeptide(L)'
;MGEAWFMSEERRLFSGLMDEDPLRWRQDELDCALFELSSGPGSFGARREWLVWFGFLLPRAQTLIGDGQQPYFFGRWLHGALTTATFVHCPDPSLPNLPPHVRRDLLDTLARTLFTAQRWNQGRVAANNFFEPLGDSPHHGLYFDGGDALAASCLLVLKYLDAELIDGWLVSALGISDPNWRAAFVVWLAGSSPLIVDGAYPDQLSHSELYPATWQHHHLIHAPASPLTLDDAENSFIDSQRRHAFVSSLRRQLDRSRLGRWREELTASSGPRHGSEYARRQYETAAERVIERYGLS
;
A
#
# COMPACT_ATOMS: atom_id res chain seq x y z
N MET A 1 11.18 3.72 -28.96
CA MET A 1 10.51 3.40 -27.68
C MET A 1 11.19 4.01 -26.45
N GLY A 2 12.24 4.83 -26.59
CA GLY A 2 12.87 5.58 -25.47
C GLY A 2 12.37 7.01 -25.27
N GLU A 3 11.22 7.34 -25.83
CA GLU A 3 10.64 8.66 -25.71
C GLU A 3 9.37 8.52 -24.86
N ALA A 4 9.48 8.93 -23.61
CA ALA A 4 8.34 9.31 -22.82
C ALA A 4 8.07 10.77 -23.21
N TRP A 5 7.15 10.99 -24.16
CA TRP A 5 6.81 12.31 -24.70
C TRP A 5 6.05 13.09 -23.62
N PHE A 6 6.74 13.67 -22.64
CA PHE A 6 6.10 14.41 -21.57
C PHE A 6 6.46 15.90 -21.68
N MET A 7 5.40 16.70 -21.77
CA MET A 7 5.39 18.12 -22.14
C MET A 7 5.83 19.02 -20.98
N SER A 8 6.99 18.73 -20.40
CA SER A 8 7.78 19.69 -19.66
C SER A 8 8.41 20.69 -20.65
N GLU A 9 8.60 21.95 -20.27
CA GLU A 9 9.30 22.95 -21.13
C GLU A 9 10.69 22.44 -21.57
N GLU A 10 11.30 21.57 -20.77
CA GLU A 10 12.52 20.84 -21.10
C GLU A 10 12.20 19.36 -21.40
N ARG A 11 12.47 18.93 -22.63
CA ARG A 11 12.28 17.54 -23.08
C ARG A 11 13.23 16.62 -22.30
N ARG A 12 12.69 15.78 -21.40
CA ARG A 12 13.50 14.77 -20.71
C ARG A 12 13.33 13.42 -21.37
N LEU A 13 14.41 12.90 -21.96
CA LEU A 13 14.47 11.54 -22.46
C LEU A 13 14.97 10.63 -21.34
N PHE A 14 14.18 9.64 -20.94
CA PHE A 14 14.59 8.60 -19.99
C PHE A 14 15.36 7.48 -20.71
N SER A 15 16.40 7.84 -21.45
CA SER A 15 17.16 6.88 -22.27
C SER A 15 17.85 5.80 -21.42
N GLY A 16 18.19 6.09 -20.17
CA GLY A 16 18.74 5.08 -19.26
C GLY A 16 17.74 4.00 -18.83
N LEU A 17 16.43 4.27 -18.89
CA LEU A 17 15.38 3.28 -18.63
C LEU A 17 15.13 2.34 -19.82
N MET A 18 15.84 2.55 -20.94
CA MET A 18 15.79 1.68 -22.11
C MET A 18 16.85 0.58 -22.10
N ASP A 19 17.75 0.56 -21.11
CA ASP A 19 18.64 -0.59 -20.90
C ASP A 19 17.79 -1.83 -20.61
N GLU A 20 18.17 -2.98 -21.19
CA GLU A 20 17.47 -4.25 -21.01
C GLU A 20 17.58 -4.76 -19.58
N ASP A 21 18.65 -4.39 -18.87
CA ASP A 21 18.91 -4.76 -17.48
C ASP A 21 18.43 -3.66 -16.52
N PRO A 22 17.33 -3.87 -15.77
CA PRO A 22 16.82 -2.88 -14.83
C PRO A 22 17.82 -2.50 -13.72
N LEU A 23 18.82 -3.35 -13.43
CA LEU A 23 19.84 -3.04 -12.42
C LEU A 23 20.76 -1.89 -12.84
N ARG A 24 20.78 -1.53 -14.12
CA ARG A 24 21.54 -0.42 -14.68
C ARG A 24 20.76 0.88 -14.75
N TRP A 25 19.46 0.83 -14.46
CA TRP A 25 18.61 2.00 -14.48
C TRP A 25 19.04 2.99 -13.40
N ARG A 26 19.11 4.26 -13.78
CA ARG A 26 19.39 5.32 -12.81
C ARG A 26 18.15 5.52 -11.95
N GLN A 27 18.34 5.51 -10.63
CA GLN A 27 17.26 5.70 -9.68
C GLN A 27 16.51 7.01 -9.93
N ASP A 28 17.20 8.13 -10.16
CA ASP A 28 16.57 9.43 -10.40
C ASP A 28 15.68 9.45 -11.66
N GLU A 29 16.06 8.71 -12.70
CA GLU A 29 15.23 8.57 -13.90
C GLU A 29 13.99 7.72 -13.64
N LEU A 30 14.14 6.59 -12.94
CA LEU A 30 12.99 5.75 -12.57
C LEU A 30 12.02 6.51 -11.68
N ASP A 31 12.55 7.28 -10.72
CA ASP A 31 11.76 8.07 -9.79
C ASP A 31 10.93 9.13 -10.52
N CYS A 32 11.58 9.89 -11.42
CA CYS A 32 10.88 10.87 -12.25
C CYS A 32 9.85 10.22 -13.17
N ALA A 33 10.21 9.11 -13.82
CA ALA A 33 9.31 8.44 -14.76
C ALA A 33 8.06 7.88 -14.07
N LEU A 34 8.19 7.30 -12.87
CA LEU A 34 7.05 6.81 -12.10
C LEU A 34 6.16 7.93 -11.57
N PHE A 35 6.76 9.07 -11.18
CA PHE A 35 6.00 10.26 -10.82
C PHE A 35 5.23 10.82 -12.02
N GLU A 36 5.86 10.95 -13.18
CA GLU A 36 5.21 11.42 -14.42
C GLU A 36 4.12 10.44 -14.89
N LEU A 37 4.36 9.13 -14.80
CA LEU A 37 3.34 8.12 -15.11
C LEU A 37 2.12 8.24 -14.20
N SER A 38 2.31 8.60 -12.94
CA SER A 38 1.22 8.69 -11.96
C SER A 38 0.48 10.02 -12.03
N SER A 39 1.19 11.13 -12.25
CA SER A 39 0.62 12.49 -12.29
C SER A 39 0.08 12.87 -13.66
N GLY A 40 0.73 12.39 -14.73
CA GLY A 40 0.46 12.76 -16.11
C GLY A 40 -1.00 12.55 -16.55
N PRO A 41 -1.63 11.39 -16.26
CA PRO A 41 -3.04 11.17 -16.59
C PRO A 41 -4.00 12.19 -15.94
N GLY A 42 -3.70 12.65 -14.72
CA GLY A 42 -4.49 13.67 -14.04
C GLY A 42 -4.36 15.05 -14.68
N SER A 43 -3.17 15.41 -15.17
CA SER A 43 -2.91 16.72 -15.80
C SER A 43 -3.25 16.79 -17.29
N PHE A 44 -3.08 15.69 -18.03
CA PHE A 44 -3.13 15.67 -19.50
C PHE A 44 -4.16 14.69 -20.08
N GLY A 45 -4.95 14.06 -19.20
CA GLY A 45 -5.92 13.02 -19.53
C GLY A 45 -5.28 11.65 -19.77
N ALA A 46 -6.12 10.61 -19.82
CA ALA A 46 -5.70 9.28 -20.19
C ALA A 46 -5.24 9.25 -21.66
N ARG A 47 -4.08 8.65 -21.90
CA ARG A 47 -3.46 8.50 -23.23
C ARG A 47 -2.84 7.12 -23.34
N ARG A 48 -2.83 6.55 -24.55
CA ARG A 48 -2.34 5.19 -24.81
C ARG A 48 -0.86 5.04 -24.46
N GLU A 49 -0.08 6.10 -24.67
CA GLU A 49 1.35 6.15 -24.43
C GLU A 49 1.68 5.90 -22.95
N TRP A 50 0.86 6.43 -22.03
CA TRP A 50 1.02 6.18 -20.61
C TRP A 50 0.86 4.69 -20.28
N LEU A 51 -0.14 4.04 -20.84
CA LEU A 51 -0.38 2.60 -20.64
C LEU A 51 0.75 1.75 -21.23
N VAL A 52 1.30 2.14 -22.39
CA VAL A 52 2.46 1.46 -22.99
C VAL A 52 3.68 1.59 -22.09
N TRP A 53 3.95 2.79 -21.58
CA TRP A 53 5.08 3.03 -20.67
C TRP A 53 4.89 2.29 -19.34
N PHE A 54 3.68 2.30 -18.78
CA PHE A 54 3.34 1.56 -17.58
C PHE A 54 3.56 0.05 -17.77
N GLY A 55 3.07 -0.53 -18.87
CA GLY A 55 3.27 -1.94 -19.20
C GLY A 55 4.74 -2.30 -19.47
N PHE A 56 5.54 -1.35 -19.95
CA PHE A 56 6.99 -1.53 -20.10
C PHE A 56 7.73 -1.50 -18.75
N LEU A 57 7.45 -0.48 -17.92
CA LEU A 57 8.16 -0.26 -16.65
C LEU A 57 7.77 -1.23 -15.56
N LEU A 58 6.47 -1.46 -15.32
CA LEU A 58 5.99 -2.20 -14.15
C LEU A 58 6.70 -3.56 -13.95
N PRO A 59 6.71 -4.49 -14.92
CA PRO A 59 7.32 -5.80 -14.71
C PRO A 59 8.84 -5.73 -14.50
N ARG A 60 9.51 -4.74 -15.09
CA ARG A 60 10.97 -4.55 -15.00
C ARG A 60 11.38 -3.88 -13.70
N ALA A 61 10.71 -2.78 -13.33
CA ALA A 61 10.94 -2.09 -12.07
C ALA A 61 10.63 -3.00 -10.89
N GLN A 62 9.64 -3.89 -11.02
CA GLN A 62 9.31 -4.85 -9.98
C GLN A 62 10.46 -5.82 -9.64
N THR A 63 11.32 -6.18 -10.60
CA THR A 63 12.46 -7.08 -10.31
C THR A 63 13.45 -6.43 -9.35
N LEU A 64 13.46 -5.10 -9.25
CA LEU A 64 14.30 -4.36 -8.32
C LEU A 64 13.78 -4.45 -6.87
N ILE A 65 12.52 -4.85 -6.67
CA ILE A 65 11.90 -5.02 -5.35
C ILE A 65 12.19 -6.42 -4.79
N GLY A 66 13.43 -6.69 -4.35
CA GLY A 66 13.75 -8.06 -3.93
C GLY A 66 15.20 -8.32 -3.61
N ASP A 67 16.10 -7.82 -4.44
CA ASP A 67 17.42 -8.43 -4.60
C ASP A 67 18.43 -8.13 -3.49
N GLY A 68 18.06 -7.34 -2.48
CA GLY A 68 18.94 -7.00 -1.34
C GLY A 68 20.18 -6.18 -1.72
N GLN A 69 20.43 -5.94 -3.01
CA GLN A 69 21.54 -5.15 -3.54
C GLN A 69 21.26 -3.64 -3.56
N GLN A 70 19.99 -3.24 -3.42
CA GLN A 70 19.59 -1.84 -3.52
C GLN A 70 19.58 -1.14 -2.15
N PRO A 71 19.83 0.19 -2.11
CA PRO A 71 19.83 0.98 -0.87
C PRO A 71 18.55 0.82 -0.05
N TYR A 72 18.66 1.01 1.27
CA TYR A 72 17.61 0.78 2.26
C TYR A 72 16.23 1.32 1.86
N PHE A 73 16.16 2.56 1.40
CA PHE A 73 14.89 3.24 1.13
C PHE A 73 14.29 2.94 -0.24
N PHE A 74 15.09 2.43 -1.18
CA PHE A 74 14.69 2.33 -2.57
C PHE A 74 13.56 1.31 -2.78
N GLY A 75 13.65 0.13 -2.16
CA GLY A 75 12.64 -0.93 -2.35
C GLY A 75 11.25 -0.53 -1.81
N ARG A 76 11.21 0.08 -0.62
CA ARG A 76 9.98 0.61 0.00
C ARG A 76 9.36 1.72 -0.84
N TRP A 77 10.18 2.70 -1.24
CA TRP A 77 9.76 3.83 -2.07
C TRP A 77 9.22 3.36 -3.43
N LEU A 78 9.95 2.46 -4.09
CA LEU A 78 9.62 1.95 -5.42
C LEU A 78 8.31 1.16 -5.41
N HIS A 79 8.09 0.33 -4.39
CA HIS A 79 6.83 -0.40 -4.24
C HIS A 79 5.62 0.52 -4.08
N GLY A 80 5.74 1.57 -3.27
CA GLY A 80 4.71 2.60 -3.17
C GLY A 80 4.47 3.30 -4.50
N ALA A 81 5.52 3.72 -5.21
CA ALA A 81 5.40 4.42 -6.49
C ALA A 81 4.76 3.54 -7.58
N LEU A 82 5.15 2.27 -7.67
CA LEU A 82 4.54 1.30 -8.60
C LEU A 82 3.07 1.01 -8.24
N THR A 83 2.75 0.98 -6.95
CA THR A 83 1.37 0.83 -6.48
C THR A 83 0.51 2.01 -6.90
N THR A 84 1.02 3.24 -6.75
CA THR A 84 0.33 4.44 -7.23
C THR A 84 0.12 4.41 -8.74
N ALA A 85 1.17 4.13 -9.52
CA ALA A 85 1.04 4.01 -10.97
C ALA A 85 0.00 2.94 -11.36
N THR A 86 -0.02 1.81 -10.64
CA THR A 86 -1.01 0.75 -10.84
C THR A 86 -2.44 1.23 -10.61
N PHE A 87 -2.71 1.98 -9.53
CA PHE A 87 -4.05 2.51 -9.29
C PHE A 87 -4.48 3.58 -10.30
N VAL A 88 -3.54 4.35 -10.85
CA VAL A 88 -3.82 5.35 -11.89
C VAL A 88 -4.14 4.69 -13.23
N HIS A 89 -3.38 3.66 -13.62
CA HIS A 89 -3.50 3.02 -14.93
C HIS A 89 -4.47 1.84 -14.98
N CYS A 90 -4.80 1.25 -13.82
CA CYS A 90 -5.75 0.14 -13.68
C CYS A 90 -6.83 0.44 -12.61
N PRO A 91 -7.53 1.59 -12.68
CA PRO A 91 -8.37 2.08 -11.59
C PRO A 91 -9.56 1.18 -11.23
N ASP A 92 -10.01 0.33 -12.16
CA ASP A 92 -11.05 -0.66 -11.92
C ASP A 92 -10.70 -2.02 -12.56
N PRO A 93 -10.62 -3.10 -11.76
CA PRO A 93 -10.39 -4.45 -12.27
C PRO A 93 -11.50 -5.00 -13.19
N SER A 94 -12.69 -4.40 -13.17
CA SER A 94 -13.83 -4.84 -13.98
C SER A 94 -13.85 -4.23 -15.39
N LEU A 95 -12.92 -3.31 -15.68
CA LEU A 95 -12.85 -2.65 -16.99
C LEU A 95 -12.58 -3.67 -18.10
N PRO A 96 -13.43 -3.73 -19.14
CA PRO A 96 -13.33 -4.72 -20.23
C PRO A 96 -12.06 -4.58 -21.07
N ASN A 97 -11.35 -3.44 -20.94
CA ASN A 97 -10.15 -3.12 -21.71
C ASN A 97 -8.86 -3.62 -21.04
N LEU A 98 -8.91 -4.10 -19.80
CA LEU A 98 -7.77 -4.75 -19.15
C LEU A 98 -7.70 -6.22 -19.59
N PRO A 99 -6.53 -6.74 -19.99
CA PRO A 99 -6.37 -8.16 -20.25
C PRO A 99 -6.80 -8.99 -19.01
N PRO A 100 -7.52 -10.11 -19.17
CA PRO A 100 -8.12 -10.84 -18.05
C PRO A 100 -7.15 -11.30 -16.95
N HIS A 101 -5.87 -11.48 -17.29
CA HIS A 101 -4.84 -11.92 -16.35
C HIS A 101 -4.23 -10.78 -15.51
N VAL A 102 -4.32 -9.52 -15.94
CA VAL A 102 -3.62 -8.39 -15.29
C VAL A 102 -3.98 -8.28 -13.81
N ARG A 103 -5.28 -8.42 -13.50
CA ARG A 103 -5.76 -8.40 -12.11
C ARG A 103 -5.07 -9.47 -11.26
N ARG A 104 -4.94 -10.69 -11.78
CA ARG A 104 -4.31 -11.80 -11.06
C ARG A 104 -2.80 -11.59 -10.96
N ASP A 105 -2.17 -11.13 -12.03
CA ASP A 105 -0.73 -10.86 -12.04
C ASP A 105 -0.36 -9.79 -11.02
N LEU A 106 -1.12 -8.68 -10.94
CA LEU A 106 -0.92 -7.64 -9.92
C LEU A 106 -1.02 -8.19 -8.49
N LEU A 107 -1.93 -9.12 -8.24
CA LEU A 107 -2.08 -9.78 -6.94
C LEU A 107 -0.92 -10.74 -6.66
N ASP A 108 -0.55 -11.57 -7.63
CA ASP A 108 0.50 -12.59 -7.48
C ASP A 108 1.91 -12.02 -7.44
N THR A 109 2.09 -10.80 -7.97
CA THR A 109 3.36 -10.10 -7.97
C THR A 109 3.32 -8.95 -6.94
N LEU A 110 2.79 -7.78 -7.29
CA LEU A 110 2.98 -6.53 -6.55
C LEU A 110 2.33 -6.59 -5.15
N ALA A 111 1.10 -7.11 -5.05
CA ALA A 111 0.39 -7.23 -3.78
C ALA A 111 1.00 -8.29 -2.86
N ARG A 112 1.56 -9.37 -3.44
CA ARG A 112 2.19 -10.45 -2.67
C ARG A 112 3.59 -10.11 -2.17
N THR A 113 4.22 -9.04 -2.66
CA THR A 113 5.63 -8.68 -2.37
C THR A 113 5.95 -8.74 -0.87
N LEU A 114 5.11 -8.12 -0.02
CA LEU A 114 5.28 -8.12 1.44
C LEU A 114 5.13 -9.50 2.09
N PHE A 115 4.35 -10.38 1.47
CA PHE A 115 4.04 -11.71 1.98
C PHE A 115 4.97 -12.80 1.43
N THR A 116 5.99 -12.43 0.65
CA THR A 116 6.97 -13.40 0.14
C THR A 116 7.87 -13.91 1.27
N ALA A 117 8.20 -15.21 1.24
CA ALA A 117 8.98 -15.86 2.30
C ALA A 117 10.31 -15.16 2.66
N GLN A 118 10.95 -14.47 1.70
CA GLN A 118 12.19 -13.72 1.92
C GLN A 118 12.02 -12.53 2.89
N ARG A 119 10.78 -12.06 3.09
CA ARG A 119 10.43 -10.95 4.01
C ARG A 119 10.09 -11.44 5.42
N TRP A 120 10.14 -12.75 5.64
CA TRP A 120 9.75 -13.37 6.91
C TRP A 120 10.85 -14.30 7.40
N ASN A 121 11.23 -14.18 8.66
CA ASN A 121 12.18 -15.07 9.31
C ASN A 121 11.50 -15.74 10.50
N GLN A 122 11.33 -17.06 10.44
CA GLN A 122 10.70 -17.86 11.50
C GLN A 122 9.34 -17.31 11.96
N GLY A 123 8.49 -16.91 11.01
CA GLY A 123 7.16 -16.37 11.30
C GLY A 123 7.14 -14.93 11.84
N ARG A 124 8.29 -14.25 11.84
CA ARG A 124 8.42 -12.83 12.17
C ARG A 124 8.77 -12.03 10.93
N VAL A 125 8.38 -10.77 10.89
CA VAL A 125 8.83 -9.85 9.85
C VAL A 125 10.35 -9.77 9.93
N ALA A 126 11.02 -10.10 8.84
CA ALA A 126 12.45 -9.86 8.73
C ALA A 126 12.63 -8.36 8.54
N ALA A 127 13.06 -7.66 9.59
CA ALA A 127 13.42 -6.25 9.50
C ALA A 127 14.46 -6.09 8.39
N ASN A 128 14.03 -5.51 7.29
CA ASN A 128 14.81 -5.34 6.08
C ASN A 128 14.36 -4.05 5.38
N ASN A 129 15.08 -3.72 4.32
CA ASN A 129 14.90 -2.53 3.48
C ASN A 129 13.49 -2.38 2.85
N PHE A 130 12.61 -3.36 2.99
CA PHE A 130 11.29 -3.35 2.35
C PHE A 130 10.17 -2.98 3.32
N PHE A 131 10.15 -3.60 4.50
CA PHE A 131 9.14 -3.33 5.52
C PHE A 131 9.75 -3.42 6.91
N GLU A 132 9.63 -2.32 7.66
CA GLU A 132 10.06 -2.21 9.04
C GLU A 132 8.84 -1.81 9.87
N PRO A 133 8.22 -2.76 10.60
CA PRO A 133 6.98 -2.49 11.33
C PRO A 133 7.19 -1.51 12.49
N LEU A 134 8.44 -1.33 12.94
CA LEU A 134 8.81 -0.48 14.08
C LEU A 134 9.88 0.52 13.63
N GLY A 135 9.48 1.75 13.35
CA GLY A 135 10.40 2.85 13.04
C GLY A 135 10.95 3.53 14.30
N ASP A 136 11.95 4.39 14.09
CA ASP A 136 12.53 5.24 15.14
C ASP A 136 12.46 6.71 14.72
N SER A 137 11.91 7.55 15.59
CA SER A 137 11.76 8.99 15.40
C SER A 137 12.58 9.75 16.44
N PRO A 138 13.39 10.75 16.05
CA PRO A 138 14.12 11.59 16.99
C PRO A 138 13.24 12.29 18.02
N HIS A 139 11.96 12.51 17.71
CA HIS A 139 11.02 13.26 18.55
C HIS A 139 10.15 12.36 19.43
N HIS A 140 9.87 11.13 18.99
CA HIS A 140 8.89 10.25 19.61
C HIS A 140 9.47 8.90 20.07
N GLY A 141 10.72 8.59 19.68
CA GLY A 141 11.30 7.28 19.86
C GLY A 141 10.67 6.26 18.92
N LEU A 142 10.48 5.04 19.43
CA LEU A 142 9.96 3.93 18.63
C LEU A 142 8.47 4.13 18.33
N TYR A 143 8.07 3.85 17.09
CA TYR A 143 6.68 3.92 16.63
C TYR A 143 6.37 2.80 15.63
N PHE A 144 5.12 2.38 15.53
CA PHE A 144 4.67 1.43 14.52
C PHE A 144 4.34 2.12 13.21
N ASP A 145 4.83 1.54 12.12
CA ASP A 145 4.63 2.06 10.77
C ASP A 145 3.59 1.23 10.02
N GLY A 146 2.40 1.81 9.88
CA GLY A 146 1.29 1.29 9.08
C GLY A 146 1.33 1.71 7.61
N GLY A 147 2.31 2.52 7.20
CA GLY A 147 2.40 3.15 5.89
C GLY A 147 3.14 2.33 4.83
N ASP A 148 3.47 3.00 3.74
CA ASP A 148 4.30 2.55 2.63
C ASP A 148 4.04 1.11 2.18
N ALA A 149 4.99 0.19 2.33
CA ALA A 149 4.88 -1.17 1.80
C ALA A 149 3.69 -1.94 2.37
N LEU A 150 3.35 -1.71 3.66
CA LEU A 150 2.18 -2.31 4.29
C LEU A 150 0.89 -1.73 3.71
N ALA A 151 0.77 -0.41 3.70
CA ALA A 151 -0.40 0.27 3.16
C ALA A 151 -0.64 -0.08 1.68
N ALA A 152 0.41 0.01 0.86
CA ALA A 152 0.40 -0.31 -0.55
C ALA A 152 -0.02 -1.77 -0.80
N SER A 153 0.60 -2.73 -0.11
CA SER A 153 0.29 -4.16 -0.28
C SER A 153 -1.14 -4.48 0.13
N CYS A 154 -1.58 -4.02 1.30
CA CYS A 154 -2.93 -4.26 1.78
C CYS A 154 -3.98 -3.60 0.88
N LEU A 155 -3.76 -2.37 0.41
CA LEU A 155 -4.71 -1.68 -0.47
C LEU A 155 -4.76 -2.31 -1.87
N LEU A 156 -3.64 -2.81 -2.41
CA LEU A 156 -3.67 -3.62 -3.64
C LEU A 156 -4.56 -4.84 -3.47
N VAL A 157 -4.41 -5.57 -2.36
CA VAL A 157 -5.27 -6.72 -2.08
C VAL A 157 -6.73 -6.28 -1.97
N LEU A 158 -7.05 -5.23 -1.20
CA LEU A 158 -8.43 -4.79 -1.04
C LEU A 158 -9.06 -4.24 -2.31
N LYS A 159 -8.27 -3.61 -3.18
CA LYS A 159 -8.76 -3.06 -4.45
C LYS A 159 -9.00 -4.16 -5.49
N TYR A 160 -8.13 -5.18 -5.53
CA TYR A 160 -8.11 -6.15 -6.62
C TYR A 160 -8.56 -7.56 -6.23
N LEU A 161 -8.59 -7.97 -4.97
CA LEU A 161 -9.03 -9.33 -4.59
C LEU A 161 -10.55 -9.47 -4.75
N ASP A 162 -11.02 -10.66 -5.12
CA ASP A 162 -12.46 -10.96 -5.14
C ASP A 162 -13.06 -10.86 -3.74
N ALA A 163 -14.26 -10.29 -3.62
CA ALA A 163 -14.89 -10.05 -2.32
C ALA A 163 -15.06 -11.33 -1.51
N GLU A 164 -15.30 -12.46 -2.19
CA GLU A 164 -15.44 -13.79 -1.60
C GLU A 164 -14.14 -14.31 -0.99
N LEU A 165 -12.98 -13.81 -1.46
CA LEU A 165 -11.66 -14.23 -0.98
C LEU A 165 -11.12 -13.33 0.14
N ILE A 166 -11.75 -12.18 0.40
CA ILE A 166 -11.30 -11.23 1.42
C ILE A 166 -11.28 -11.86 2.82
N ASP A 167 -12.27 -12.71 3.14
CA ASP A 167 -12.33 -13.35 4.46
C ASP A 167 -11.12 -14.27 4.70
N GLY A 168 -10.79 -15.14 3.75
CA GLY A 168 -9.65 -16.04 3.86
C GLY A 168 -8.31 -15.29 3.89
N TRP A 169 -8.19 -14.21 3.13
CA TRP A 169 -7.00 -13.35 3.19
C TRP A 169 -6.87 -12.66 4.56
N LEU A 170 -7.96 -12.12 5.10
CA LEU A 170 -7.93 -11.42 6.39
C LEU A 170 -7.64 -12.39 7.55
N VAL A 171 -8.21 -13.60 7.52
CA VAL A 171 -7.86 -14.69 8.45
C VAL A 171 -6.36 -14.94 8.45
N SER A 172 -5.75 -15.01 7.25
CA SER A 172 -4.31 -15.24 7.10
C SER A 172 -3.49 -14.07 7.65
N ALA A 173 -3.86 -12.83 7.33
CA ALA A 173 -3.17 -11.63 7.80
C ALA A 173 -3.23 -11.47 9.32
N LEU A 174 -4.38 -11.72 9.94
CA LEU A 174 -4.59 -11.67 11.40
C LEU A 174 -4.02 -12.91 12.12
N GLY A 175 -3.75 -13.99 11.37
CA GLY A 175 -3.18 -15.24 11.87
C GLY A 175 -1.67 -15.18 12.11
N ILE A 176 -0.98 -14.23 11.48
CA ILE A 176 0.46 -14.00 11.70
C ILE A 176 0.72 -13.68 13.17
N SER A 177 1.66 -14.42 13.78
CA SER A 177 1.91 -14.39 15.23
C SER A 177 2.90 -13.31 15.70
N ASP A 178 3.53 -12.59 14.77
CA ASP A 178 4.49 -11.55 15.11
C ASP A 178 3.80 -10.34 15.77
N PRO A 179 4.17 -9.97 17.01
CA PRO A 179 3.57 -8.82 17.70
C PRO A 179 3.75 -7.50 16.95
N ASN A 180 4.91 -7.30 16.30
CA ASN A 180 5.19 -6.05 15.58
C ASN A 180 4.33 -5.93 14.32
N TRP A 181 4.15 -7.04 13.58
CA TRP A 181 3.21 -7.12 12.47
C TRP A 181 1.79 -6.75 12.91
N ARG A 182 1.29 -7.40 13.98
CA ARG A 182 -0.07 -7.16 14.49
C ARG A 182 -0.26 -5.68 14.86
N ALA A 183 0.73 -5.09 15.53
CA ALA A 183 0.68 -3.70 15.91
C ALA A 183 0.67 -2.75 14.71
N ALA A 184 1.59 -2.94 13.75
CA ALA A 184 1.62 -2.17 12.51
C ALA A 184 0.33 -2.33 11.69
N PHE A 185 -0.24 -3.54 11.63
CA PHE A 185 -1.51 -3.80 10.97
C PHE A 185 -2.69 -3.09 11.64
N VAL A 186 -2.74 -3.04 12.98
CA VAL A 186 -3.75 -2.26 13.72
C VAL A 186 -3.60 -0.76 13.47
N VAL A 187 -2.36 -0.24 13.44
CA VAL A 187 -2.09 1.16 13.08
C VAL A 187 -2.54 1.48 11.66
N TRP A 188 -2.24 0.60 10.70
CA TRP A 188 -2.73 0.72 9.33
C TRP A 188 -4.26 0.69 9.25
N LEU A 189 -4.94 -0.23 9.95
CA LEU A 189 -6.41 -0.29 9.99
C LEU A 189 -7.01 1.03 10.50
N ALA A 190 -6.40 1.62 11.54
CA ALA A 190 -6.82 2.89 12.11
C ALA A 190 -6.70 4.05 11.10
N GLY A 191 -5.56 4.13 10.41
CA GLY A 191 -5.24 5.18 9.43
C GLY A 191 -5.98 5.03 8.09
N SER A 192 -6.21 3.79 7.64
CA SER A 192 -6.90 3.46 6.38
C SER A 192 -8.43 3.44 6.49
N SER A 193 -8.98 3.64 7.69
CA SER A 193 -10.44 3.66 7.90
C SER A 193 -11.22 4.62 6.98
N PRO A 194 -10.71 5.79 6.54
CA PRO A 194 -11.43 6.59 5.55
C PRO A 194 -11.65 5.87 4.21
N LEU A 195 -10.64 5.12 3.74
CA LEU A 195 -10.75 4.36 2.48
C LEU A 195 -11.69 3.16 2.65
N ILE A 196 -11.55 2.44 3.75
CA ILE A 196 -12.23 1.15 3.96
C ILE A 196 -13.67 1.32 4.45
N VAL A 197 -13.92 2.27 5.34
CA VAL A 197 -15.25 2.50 5.93
C VAL A 197 -16.02 3.53 5.11
N ASP A 198 -15.41 4.68 4.82
CA ASP A 198 -16.11 5.79 4.18
C ASP A 198 -16.04 5.73 2.65
N GLY A 199 -15.09 4.98 2.08
CA GLY A 199 -14.91 4.88 0.63
C GLY A 199 -14.14 6.05 0.03
N ALA A 200 -13.44 6.82 0.88
CA ALA A 200 -12.62 7.95 0.46
C ALA A 200 -11.56 7.53 -0.57
N TYR A 201 -11.02 8.52 -1.29
CA TYR A 201 -9.87 8.33 -2.16
C TYR A 201 -8.55 8.54 -1.43
N PRO A 202 -7.44 7.96 -1.92
CA PRO A 202 -6.13 8.08 -1.26
C PRO A 202 -5.68 9.52 -1.04
N ASP A 203 -5.98 10.44 -1.95
CA ASP A 203 -5.67 11.87 -1.80
C ASP A 203 -6.33 12.55 -0.58
N GLN A 204 -7.34 11.92 0.02
CA GLN A 204 -8.01 12.40 1.23
C GLN A 204 -7.40 11.82 2.51
N LEU A 205 -6.42 10.93 2.41
CA LEU A 205 -5.70 10.46 3.59
C LEU A 205 -4.84 11.58 4.17
N SER A 206 -4.91 11.75 5.49
CA SER A 206 -4.01 12.65 6.19
C SER A 206 -2.66 11.98 6.42
N HIS A 207 -1.59 12.77 6.30
CA HIS A 207 -0.27 12.39 6.80
C HIS A 207 -0.29 12.42 8.33
N SER A 208 -0.70 11.30 8.92
CA SER A 208 -0.77 11.13 10.37
C SER A 208 0.46 10.39 10.88
N GLU A 209 1.20 11.00 11.81
CA GLU A 209 2.26 10.30 12.55
C GLU A 209 1.69 9.24 13.49
N LEU A 210 0.47 9.45 13.99
CA LEU A 210 -0.18 8.52 14.92
C LEU A 210 -0.77 7.31 14.18
N TYR A 211 -1.30 7.51 12.97
CA TYR A 211 -1.91 6.46 12.15
C TYR A 211 -1.38 6.46 10.72
N PRO A 212 -0.08 6.23 10.50
CA PRO A 212 0.49 6.16 9.17
C PRO A 212 -0.24 5.09 8.33
N ALA A 213 -0.78 5.51 7.18
CA ALA A 213 -1.46 4.65 6.21
C ALA A 213 -1.24 5.13 4.76
N THR A 214 -0.40 6.14 4.56
CA THR A 214 -0.05 6.70 3.26
C THR A 214 1.14 5.95 2.66
N TRP A 215 1.29 6.02 1.34
CA TRP A 215 2.46 5.51 0.63
C TRP A 215 2.94 6.51 -0.42
N GLN A 216 4.06 6.19 -1.07
CA GLN A 216 4.66 7.05 -2.06
C GLN A 216 3.67 7.46 -3.18
N HIS A 217 3.51 8.77 -3.36
CA HIS A 217 2.64 9.39 -4.37
C HIS A 217 1.13 9.09 -4.27
N HIS A 218 0.65 8.53 -3.16
CA HIS A 218 -0.79 8.24 -2.96
C HIS A 218 -1.70 9.46 -3.23
N HIS A 219 -1.22 10.68 -2.96
CA HIS A 219 -1.95 11.93 -3.18
C HIS A 219 -2.27 12.24 -4.65
N LEU A 220 -1.72 11.50 -5.61
CA LEU A 220 -2.03 11.63 -7.04
C LEU A 220 -3.27 10.83 -7.45
N ILE A 221 -3.84 10.04 -6.54
CA ILE A 221 -5.00 9.18 -6.82
C ILE A 221 -6.26 9.90 -6.34
N HIS A 222 -6.93 10.54 -7.28
CA HIS A 222 -8.12 11.35 -7.03
C HIS A 222 -9.40 10.64 -7.47
N ALA A 223 -10.52 11.10 -6.92
CA ALA A 223 -11.83 10.76 -7.45
C ALA A 223 -11.98 11.26 -8.91
N PRO A 224 -12.68 10.52 -9.79
CA PRO A 224 -12.95 10.98 -11.15
C PRO A 224 -13.72 12.30 -11.14
N ALA A 225 -13.32 13.25 -12.00
CA ALA A 225 -13.91 14.60 -12.05
C ALA A 225 -15.37 14.64 -12.52
N SER A 226 -15.90 13.56 -13.10
CA SER A 226 -17.31 13.41 -13.44
C SER A 226 -17.76 11.97 -13.17
N PRO A 227 -18.83 11.75 -12.39
CA PRO A 227 -19.49 10.45 -12.38
C PRO A 227 -19.98 10.17 -13.80
N LEU A 228 -19.57 9.03 -14.36
CA LEU A 228 -19.89 8.63 -15.73
C LEU A 228 -21.39 8.33 -15.87
N THR A 229 -22.12 8.11 -14.77
CA THR A 229 -23.57 7.95 -14.74
C THR A 229 -24.24 8.54 -13.48
N LEU A 230 -25.53 8.89 -13.59
CA LEU A 230 -26.36 9.41 -12.48
C LEU A 230 -26.65 8.36 -11.38
N ASP A 231 -26.33 7.09 -11.61
CA ASP A 231 -26.41 5.99 -10.61
C ASP A 231 -25.08 5.79 -9.85
N ASP A 232 -24.03 6.58 -10.13
CA ASP A 232 -22.69 6.48 -9.49
C ASP A 232 -22.65 7.04 -8.05
N ALA A 233 -23.68 6.78 -7.24
CA ALA A 233 -23.66 6.98 -5.80
C ALA A 233 -22.58 6.13 -5.09
N GLU A 234 -21.84 5.29 -5.82
CA GLU A 234 -20.76 4.42 -5.34
C GLU A 234 -19.38 4.78 -5.91
N ASN A 235 -19.08 6.06 -6.17
CA ASN A 235 -17.74 6.48 -6.59
C ASN A 235 -16.75 6.42 -5.41
N SER A 236 -16.40 5.21 -4.96
CA SER A 236 -15.48 4.91 -3.86
C SER A 236 -14.17 4.35 -4.40
N PHE A 237 -13.05 4.65 -3.75
CA PHE A 237 -11.77 4.07 -4.17
C PHE A 237 -11.77 2.55 -4.07
N ILE A 238 -12.34 1.97 -3.02
CA ILE A 238 -12.58 0.52 -2.92
C ILE A 238 -14.08 0.28 -3.11
N ASP A 239 -14.39 -0.64 -4.01
CA ASP A 239 -15.75 -1.09 -4.30
C ASP A 239 -16.53 -1.47 -3.03
N SER A 240 -17.83 -1.16 -3.02
CA SER A 240 -18.69 -1.31 -1.84
C SER A 240 -18.80 -2.77 -1.37
N GLN A 241 -18.86 -3.74 -2.30
CA GLN A 241 -18.91 -5.17 -1.99
C GLN A 241 -17.64 -5.60 -1.26
N ARG A 242 -16.46 -5.17 -1.74
CA ARG A 242 -15.17 -5.49 -1.11
C ARG A 242 -15.03 -4.83 0.26
N ARG A 243 -15.42 -3.56 0.41
CA ARG A 243 -15.42 -2.87 1.72
C ARG A 243 -16.33 -3.59 2.71
N HIS A 244 -17.55 -3.93 2.30
CA HIS A 244 -18.50 -4.64 3.15
C HIS A 244 -17.99 -6.03 3.56
N ALA A 245 -17.43 -6.79 2.62
CA ALA A 245 -16.82 -8.09 2.90
C ALA A 245 -15.66 -7.97 3.91
N PHE A 246 -14.79 -6.97 3.73
CA PHE A 246 -13.69 -6.71 4.65
C PHE A 246 -14.17 -6.34 6.05
N VAL A 247 -15.05 -5.34 6.19
CA VAL A 247 -15.56 -4.89 7.50
C VAL A 247 -16.30 -6.02 8.20
N SER A 248 -17.11 -6.78 7.47
CA SER A 248 -17.83 -7.93 8.01
C SER A 248 -16.90 -9.04 8.47
N SER A 249 -15.85 -9.34 7.70
CA SER A 249 -14.83 -10.32 8.11
C SER A 249 -14.05 -9.83 9.33
N LEU A 250 -13.63 -8.56 9.35
CA LEU A 250 -12.89 -7.98 10.46
C LEU A 250 -13.68 -8.07 11.77
N ARG A 251 -14.98 -7.74 11.75
CA ARG A 251 -15.88 -7.88 12.91
C ARG A 251 -16.00 -9.29 13.46
N ARG A 252 -15.89 -10.31 12.60
CA ARG A 252 -15.91 -11.72 13.04
C ARG A 252 -14.58 -12.17 13.63
N GLN A 253 -13.47 -11.61 13.18
CA GLN A 253 -12.13 -12.08 13.51
C GLN A 253 -11.47 -11.28 14.63
N LEU A 254 -11.85 -10.01 14.81
CA LEU A 254 -11.22 -9.07 15.71
C LEU A 254 -12.27 -8.47 16.66
N ASP A 255 -11.99 -8.56 17.95
CA ASP A 255 -12.79 -8.00 19.03
C ASP A 255 -11.89 -7.25 20.02
N ARG A 256 -12.50 -6.53 20.97
CA ARG A 256 -11.78 -5.79 22.00
C ARG A 256 -10.87 -6.70 22.83
N SER A 257 -11.31 -7.92 23.13
CA SER A 257 -10.53 -8.88 23.93
C SER A 257 -9.26 -9.33 23.22
N ARG A 258 -9.31 -9.60 21.91
CA ARG A 258 -8.17 -9.99 21.08
C ARG A 258 -7.18 -8.85 20.95
N LEU A 259 -7.64 -7.62 20.72
CA LEU A 259 -6.79 -6.42 20.71
C LEU A 259 -6.09 -6.20 22.06
N GLY A 260 -6.80 -6.46 23.17
CA GLY A 260 -6.23 -6.44 24.53
C GLY A 260 -5.13 -7.48 24.74
N ARG A 261 -5.33 -8.73 24.28
CA ARG A 261 -4.29 -9.78 24.34
C ARG A 261 -3.06 -9.42 23.51
N TRP A 262 -3.25 -8.88 22.32
CA TRP A 262 -2.12 -8.45 21.47
C TRP A 262 -1.30 -7.32 22.11
N ARG A 263 -1.93 -6.42 22.87
CA ARG A 263 -1.23 -5.42 23.67
C ARG A 263 -0.30 -6.06 24.71
N GLU A 264 -0.80 -7.09 25.41
CA GLU A 264 -0.05 -7.81 26.44
C GLU A 264 1.14 -8.55 25.83
N GLU A 265 0.92 -9.26 24.73
CA GLU A 265 1.97 -9.94 23.94
C GLU A 265 3.03 -8.95 23.46
N LEU A 266 2.59 -7.80 22.94
CA LEU A 266 3.49 -6.74 22.49
C LEU A 266 4.36 -6.22 23.64
N THR A 267 3.75 -5.94 24.78
CA THR A 267 4.45 -5.47 25.99
C THR A 267 5.48 -6.50 26.48
N ALA A 268 5.12 -7.78 26.46
CA ALA A 268 6.03 -8.87 26.83
C ALA A 268 7.21 -9.01 25.84
N SER A 269 6.98 -8.74 24.56
CA SER A 269 8.01 -8.89 23.51
C SER A 269 9.00 -7.73 23.42
N SER A 270 8.60 -6.52 23.82
CA SER A 270 9.39 -5.30 23.61
C SER A 270 10.51 -5.09 24.64
N GLY A 271 10.41 -5.69 25.82
CA GLY A 271 11.34 -5.45 26.94
C GLY A 271 11.45 -3.95 27.33
N PRO A 272 12.34 -3.58 28.27
CA PRO A 272 12.61 -2.18 28.61
C PRO A 272 13.51 -1.54 27.53
N ARG A 273 12.99 -1.37 26.31
CA ARG A 273 13.66 -0.57 25.27
C ARG A 273 13.28 0.90 25.43
N HIS A 274 14.29 1.77 25.32
CA HIS A 274 14.06 3.21 25.30
C HIS A 274 13.14 3.57 24.12
N GLY A 275 12.16 4.46 24.32
CA GLY A 275 11.19 4.84 23.29
C GLY A 275 9.99 3.91 23.09
N SER A 276 9.89 2.78 23.79
CA SER A 276 8.77 1.83 23.64
C SER A 276 7.41 2.34 24.16
N GLU A 277 7.41 3.36 25.03
CA GLU A 277 6.18 3.93 25.58
C GLU A 277 5.31 4.61 24.52
N TYR A 278 5.93 5.30 23.55
CA TYR A 278 5.22 5.94 22.46
C TYR A 278 4.56 4.90 21.55
N ALA A 279 5.32 3.90 21.07
CA ALA A 279 4.79 2.78 20.30
C ALA A 279 3.60 2.09 21.01
N ARG A 280 3.70 1.85 22.32
CA ARG A 280 2.61 1.25 23.10
C ARG A 280 1.36 2.15 23.11
N ARG A 281 1.53 3.44 23.39
CA ARG A 281 0.41 4.41 23.39
C ARG A 281 -0.21 4.55 22.01
N GLN A 282 0.61 4.56 20.95
CA GLN A 282 0.15 4.60 19.57
C GLN A 282 -0.72 3.37 19.27
N TYR A 283 -0.26 2.17 19.62
CA TYR A 283 -1.04 0.94 19.45
C TYR A 283 -2.38 1.02 20.20
N GLU A 284 -2.38 1.46 21.46
CA GLU A 284 -3.60 1.58 22.27
C GLU A 284 -4.61 2.52 21.62
N THR A 285 -4.15 3.70 21.19
CA THR A 285 -5.02 4.70 20.54
C THR A 285 -5.52 4.20 19.18
N ALA A 286 -4.67 3.50 18.42
CA ALA A 286 -5.07 2.88 17.16
C ALA A 286 -6.10 1.77 17.38
N ALA A 287 -5.93 0.92 18.40
CA ALA A 287 -6.87 -0.14 18.74
C ALA A 287 -8.24 0.42 19.14
N GLU A 288 -8.29 1.48 19.94
CA GLU A 288 -9.54 2.18 20.29
C GLU A 288 -10.23 2.75 19.05
N ARG A 289 -9.47 3.41 18.17
CA ARG A 289 -9.99 3.93 16.90
C ARG A 289 -10.50 2.82 16.00
N VAL A 290 -9.84 1.66 15.95
CA VAL A 290 -10.29 0.50 15.18
C VAL A 290 -11.60 -0.05 15.75
N ILE A 291 -11.72 -0.16 17.08
CA ILE A 291 -12.96 -0.59 17.73
C ILE A 291 -14.12 0.34 17.36
N GLU A 292 -13.91 1.65 17.46
CA GLU A 292 -14.92 2.66 17.14
C GLU A 292 -15.29 2.66 15.66
N ARG A 293 -14.30 2.82 14.77
CA ARG A 293 -14.53 3.02 13.33
C ARG A 293 -15.08 1.78 12.63
N TYR A 294 -14.69 0.59 13.07
CA TYR A 294 -15.17 -0.66 12.50
C TYR A 294 -16.35 -1.25 13.28
N GLY A 295 -16.73 -0.69 14.43
CA GLY A 295 -17.83 -1.20 15.26
C GLY A 295 -17.55 -2.60 15.79
N LEU A 296 -16.38 -2.80 16.41
CA LEU A 296 -16.00 -4.07 17.03
C LEU A 296 -16.62 -4.18 18.44
N SER A 297 -17.02 -5.40 18.81
CA SER A 297 -17.54 -5.72 20.15
C SER A 297 -16.46 -5.89 21.21
#